data_AF-A0A959B3V6-F1
#
_entry.id   AF-A0A959B3V6-F1
#
_cell.length_a   1.000
_cell.length_b   1.000
_cell.length_c   1.000
_cell.angle_alpha   90.00
_cell.angle_beta   90.00
_cell.angle_gamma   90.00
#
_symmetry.space_group_name_H-M   'P 1'
#
loop_
_entity.id
_entity.type
_entity.pdbx_description
1 polymer ?
#
loop_
_entity_poly.entity_id
_entity_poly.type
_entity_poly.pdbx_seq_one_letter_code
_entity_poly.pdbx_strand_id
1 'polypeptide(L)'
;MKPEISYSLHDAYKNILVPVINYSNEKIVTHLIENLPYLWVDTYCSQSNRLTDICLMSHGSFVYIFDDYASMEKKGLVPLHLAAESRVLAVFGKSSQQKLKRDDFRLRGWVGKTELFFGEKWDKGHFIAHSIGGAVDGLELNIFQQRRDLNRGWSSEGKIFRKMEKYCFENPGSFCFNRPIYLDQSSKPSFLEFGILRPDGKLWVEFFDNR
;
A
#
# COMPACT_ATOMS: atom_id res chain seq x y z
N MET A 1 -19.28 -4.96 6.97
CA MET A 1 -19.04 -4.34 8.29
C MET A 1 -17.61 -3.82 8.25
N LYS A 2 -17.39 -2.49 8.26
CA LYS A 2 -16.04 -1.95 8.34
C LYS A 2 -15.48 -2.31 9.73
N PRO A 3 -14.29 -2.91 9.83
CA PRO A 3 -13.74 -3.33 11.12
C PRO A 3 -13.59 -2.13 12.06
N GLU A 4 -13.73 -2.32 13.38
CA GLU A 4 -13.51 -1.26 14.40
C GLU A 4 -12.16 -0.56 14.23
N ILE A 5 -11.17 -1.29 13.69
CA ILE A 5 -9.84 -0.80 13.30
C ILE A 5 -9.92 0.42 12.36
N SER A 6 -10.90 0.46 11.44
CA SER A 6 -11.08 1.57 10.49
C SER A 6 -11.50 2.87 11.18
N TYR A 7 -12.23 2.80 12.30
CA TYR A 7 -12.65 3.99 13.03
C TYR A 7 -11.50 4.54 13.89
N SER A 8 -10.76 3.66 14.59
CA SER A 8 -9.62 4.05 15.42
C SER A 8 -8.52 4.75 14.62
N LEU A 9 -8.25 4.31 13.39
CA LEU A 9 -7.20 4.91 12.55
C LEU A 9 -7.64 6.19 11.84
N HIS A 10 -8.93 6.34 11.55
CA HIS A 10 -9.44 7.59 11.00
C HIS A 10 -9.22 8.75 11.97
N ASP A 11 -9.40 8.51 13.27
CA ASP A 11 -9.10 9.51 14.30
C ASP A 11 -7.59 9.69 14.51
N ALA A 12 -6.79 8.64 14.36
CA ALA A 12 -5.32 8.77 14.36
C ALA A 12 -4.81 9.69 13.24
N TYR A 13 -5.33 9.56 12.01
CA TYR A 13 -4.98 10.46 10.91
C TYR A 13 -5.39 11.90 11.16
N LYS A 14 -6.57 12.14 11.76
CA LYS A 14 -6.97 13.48 12.17
C LYS A 14 -6.00 14.05 13.21
N ASN A 15 -5.64 13.27 14.22
CA ASN A 15 -4.73 13.70 15.28
C ASN A 15 -3.35 14.05 14.74
N ILE A 16 -2.84 13.31 13.74
CA ILE A 16 -1.60 13.66 13.03
C ILE A 16 -1.76 14.99 12.26
N LEU A 17 -2.92 15.30 11.72
CA LEU A 17 -3.12 16.53 10.94
C LEU A 17 -3.40 17.77 11.78
N VAL A 18 -3.96 17.63 13.00
CA VAL A 18 -4.32 18.76 13.88
C VAL A 18 -3.18 19.79 14.03
N PRO A 19 -1.91 19.39 14.29
CA PRO A 19 -0.81 20.33 14.45
C PRO A 19 -0.49 21.15 13.19
N VAL A 20 -0.88 20.67 12.00
CA VAL A 20 -0.45 21.24 10.70
C VAL A 20 -1.60 21.68 9.80
N ILE A 21 -2.86 21.65 10.27
CA ILE A 21 -4.05 21.89 9.43
C ILE A 21 -4.09 23.29 8.77
N ASN A 22 -3.44 24.29 9.37
CA ASN A 22 -3.38 25.67 8.86
C ASN A 22 -2.07 25.99 8.11
N TYR A 23 -1.25 24.98 7.83
CA TYR A 23 0.04 25.16 7.16
C TYR A 23 -0.06 24.91 5.65
N SER A 24 0.99 25.25 4.92
CA SER A 24 1.07 24.93 3.49
C SER A 24 1.04 23.41 3.27
N ASN A 25 0.52 22.98 2.12
CA ASN A 25 0.51 21.55 1.76
C ASN A 25 1.90 20.91 1.83
N GLU A 26 2.96 21.64 1.48
CA GLU A 26 4.33 21.14 1.60
C GLU A 26 4.69 20.78 3.04
N LYS A 27 4.34 21.63 4.02
CA LYS A 27 4.56 21.36 5.43
C LYS A 27 3.68 20.22 5.95
N ILE A 28 2.43 20.13 5.48
CA ILE A 28 1.57 18.99 5.78
C ILE A 28 2.19 17.70 5.26
N VAL A 29 2.70 17.68 4.02
CA VAL A 29 3.35 16.50 3.44
C VAL A 29 4.59 16.10 4.23
N THR A 30 5.46 17.05 4.60
CA THR A 30 6.63 16.74 5.46
C THR A 30 6.18 16.11 6.76
N HIS A 31 5.18 16.70 7.43
CA HIS A 31 4.65 16.17 8.68
C HIS A 31 4.06 14.77 8.53
N LEU A 32 3.32 14.50 7.45
CA LEU A 32 2.78 13.17 7.16
C LEU A 32 3.88 12.13 6.91
N ILE A 33 4.92 12.49 6.15
CA ILE A 33 6.08 11.62 5.88
C ILE A 33 6.82 11.28 7.18
N GLU A 34 6.91 12.23 8.12
CA GLU A 34 7.57 12.03 9.40
C GLU A 34 6.75 11.20 10.39
N ASN A 35 5.41 11.25 10.35
CA ASN A 35 4.58 10.69 11.42
C ASN A 35 3.82 9.42 11.02
N LEU A 36 3.36 9.31 9.77
CA LEU A 36 2.59 8.14 9.32
C LEU A 36 3.36 6.82 9.42
N PRO A 37 4.67 6.75 9.07
CA PRO A 37 5.43 5.49 9.20
C PRO A 37 5.42 4.92 10.60
N TYR A 38 5.61 5.76 11.64
CA TYR A 38 5.57 5.31 13.04
C TYR A 38 4.18 4.78 13.41
N LEU A 39 3.13 5.54 13.10
CA LEU A 39 1.75 5.08 13.34
C LEU A 39 1.48 3.71 12.70
N TRP A 40 1.89 3.52 11.46
CA TRP A 40 1.64 2.28 10.73
C TRP A 40 2.45 1.10 11.25
N VAL A 41 3.73 1.31 11.58
CA VAL A 41 4.57 0.26 12.16
C VAL A 41 4.07 -0.13 13.54
N ASP A 42 3.75 0.84 14.41
CA ASP A 42 3.22 0.55 15.75
C ASP A 42 1.87 -0.20 15.69
N THR A 43 1.00 0.21 14.77
CA THR A 43 -0.28 -0.48 14.53
C THR A 43 -0.04 -1.91 14.03
N TYR A 44 0.88 -2.11 13.10
CA TYR A 44 1.19 -3.43 12.57
C TYR A 44 1.80 -4.35 13.63
N CYS A 45 2.78 -3.86 14.40
CA CYS A 45 3.45 -4.63 15.45
C CYS A 45 2.50 -4.99 16.60
N SER A 46 1.57 -4.10 16.97
CA SER A 46 0.56 -4.38 18.01
C SER A 46 -0.51 -5.38 17.56
N GLN A 47 -0.72 -5.54 16.26
CA GLN A 47 -1.70 -6.48 15.68
C GLN A 47 -1.09 -7.81 15.24
N SER A 48 0.23 -7.87 15.13
CA SER A 48 0.95 -9.02 14.60
C SER A 48 1.61 -9.80 15.73
N ASN A 49 1.31 -11.09 15.82
CA ASN A 49 1.97 -12.00 16.78
C ASN A 49 3.32 -12.54 16.27
N ARG A 50 3.84 -12.03 15.15
CA ARG A 50 5.09 -12.51 14.54
C ARG A 50 6.24 -11.58 14.87
N LEU A 51 7.44 -12.15 15.00
CA LEU A 51 8.67 -11.35 15.02
C LEU A 51 8.82 -10.63 13.67
N THR A 52 9.13 -9.34 13.71
CA THR A 52 9.17 -8.47 12.52
C THR A 52 10.59 -7.97 12.24
N ASP A 53 10.98 -7.93 10.97
CA ASP A 53 12.22 -7.26 10.51
C ASP A 53 11.83 -6.13 9.57
N ILE A 54 11.61 -4.94 10.13
CA ILE A 54 11.07 -3.80 9.39
C ILE A 54 12.17 -3.04 8.67
N CYS A 55 12.08 -3.03 7.34
CA CYS A 55 12.99 -2.35 6.44
C CYS A 55 12.27 -1.21 5.70
N LEU A 56 13.00 -0.14 5.39
CA LEU A 56 12.54 0.94 4.51
C LEU A 56 13.32 0.88 3.21
N MET A 57 12.61 0.98 2.08
CA MET A 57 13.21 1.04 0.76
C MET A 57 12.63 2.21 -0.03
N SER A 58 13.50 3.09 -0.53
CA SER A 58 13.11 4.18 -1.40
C SER A 58 13.28 3.77 -2.86
N HIS A 59 12.26 4.01 -3.68
CA HIS A 59 12.34 3.85 -5.12
C HIS A 59 11.51 4.91 -5.84
N GLY A 60 12.16 5.70 -6.69
CA GLY A 60 11.52 6.86 -7.32
C GLY A 60 11.05 7.86 -6.27
N SER A 61 9.81 8.31 -6.37
CA SER A 61 9.18 9.24 -5.42
C SER A 61 8.45 8.56 -4.25
N PHE A 62 8.61 7.25 -4.10
CA PHE A 62 7.93 6.43 -3.10
C PHE A 62 8.89 5.73 -2.15
N VAL A 63 8.43 5.56 -0.92
CA VAL A 63 9.06 4.77 0.13
C VAL A 63 8.16 3.60 0.47
N TYR A 64 8.75 2.42 0.58
CA TYR A 64 8.11 1.16 0.94
C TYR A 64 8.57 0.77 2.34
N ILE A 65 7.62 0.49 3.23
CA ILE A 65 7.86 -0.14 4.52
C ILE A 65 7.57 -1.63 4.34
N PHE A 66 8.53 -2.48 4.68
CA PHE A 66 8.49 -3.91 4.38
C PHE A 66 8.91 -4.72 5.61
N ASP A 67 8.22 -5.82 5.88
CA ASP A 67 8.57 -6.79 6.93
C ASP A 67 9.18 -8.04 6.30
N ASP A 68 10.49 -8.21 6.47
CA ASP A 68 11.29 -9.24 5.80
C ASP A 68 11.38 -10.57 6.58
N TYR A 69 10.24 -11.29 6.65
CA TYR A 69 10.18 -12.62 7.27
C TYR A 69 11.20 -13.60 6.69
N ALA A 70 11.29 -13.64 5.36
CA ALA A 70 12.05 -14.65 4.63
C ALA A 70 13.54 -14.58 4.98
N SER A 71 14.09 -13.38 5.17
CA SER A 71 15.46 -13.25 5.65
C SER A 71 15.65 -13.73 7.07
N MET A 72 14.68 -13.50 7.97
CA MET A 72 14.73 -14.03 9.34
C MET A 72 14.68 -15.55 9.35
N GLU A 73 13.79 -16.15 8.56
CA GLU A 73 13.66 -17.61 8.43
C GLU A 73 14.95 -18.22 7.87
N LYS A 74 15.51 -17.63 6.80
CA LYS A 74 16.78 -18.06 6.20
C LYS A 74 17.96 -17.98 7.17
N LYS A 75 17.95 -17.01 8.09
CA LYS A 75 18.97 -16.84 9.15
C LYS A 75 18.73 -17.76 10.36
N GLY A 76 17.62 -18.49 10.40
CA GLY A 76 17.23 -19.32 11.55
C GLY A 76 16.80 -18.52 12.77
N LEU A 77 16.42 -17.25 12.61
CA LEU A 77 15.94 -16.39 13.70
C LEU A 77 14.48 -16.67 14.06
N VAL A 78 13.73 -17.24 13.12
CA VAL A 78 12.34 -17.70 13.30
C VAL A 78 12.20 -19.12 12.72
N PRO A 79 11.27 -19.93 13.22
CA PRO A 79 11.02 -21.27 12.67
C PRO A 79 10.43 -21.17 11.26
N LEU A 80 10.64 -22.22 10.45
CA LEU A 80 9.97 -22.38 9.16
C LEU A 80 8.44 -22.34 9.36
N HIS A 81 7.77 -21.42 8.67
CA HIS A 81 6.32 -21.28 8.77
C HIS A 81 5.69 -21.17 7.38
N LEU A 82 5.02 -22.24 6.93
CA LEU A 82 4.53 -22.40 5.55
C LEU A 82 3.58 -21.29 5.06
N ALA A 83 2.92 -20.58 5.97
CA ALA A 83 2.02 -19.48 5.62
C ALA A 83 2.61 -18.08 5.89
N ALA A 84 3.81 -17.98 6.45
CA ALA A 84 4.41 -16.69 6.78
C ALA A 84 5.24 -16.18 5.60
N GLU A 85 4.87 -15.01 5.10
CA GLU A 85 5.53 -14.39 3.95
C GLU A 85 6.06 -13.01 4.30
N SER A 86 7.16 -12.59 3.68
CA SER A 86 7.57 -11.19 3.73
C SER A 86 6.53 -10.32 3.04
N ARG A 87 6.24 -9.13 3.59
CA ARG A 87 5.10 -8.33 3.12
C ARG A 87 5.28 -6.83 3.32
N VAL A 88 4.64 -6.06 2.45
CA VAL A 88 4.59 -4.60 2.54
C VAL A 88 3.65 -4.20 3.68
N LEU A 89 4.05 -3.23 4.50
CA LEU A 89 3.24 -2.63 5.54
C LEU A 89 2.57 -1.35 5.05
N ALA A 90 3.31 -0.55 4.30
CA ALA A 90 2.81 0.67 3.67
C ALA A 90 3.71 1.09 2.51
N VAL A 91 3.13 1.82 1.56
CA VAL A 91 3.86 2.55 0.52
C VAL A 91 3.36 3.98 0.52
N PHE A 92 4.25 4.96 0.52
CA PHE A 92 3.86 6.37 0.55
C PHE A 92 4.85 7.25 -0.20
N GLY A 93 4.37 8.38 -0.72
CA GLY A 93 5.20 9.25 -1.53
C GLY A 93 4.40 10.26 -2.34
N LYS A 94 5.07 10.93 -3.27
CA LYS A 94 4.41 11.86 -4.21
C LYS A 94 4.12 11.15 -5.53
N SER A 95 2.90 11.28 -6.04
CA SER A 95 2.55 10.76 -7.36
C SER A 95 3.38 11.44 -8.44
N SER A 96 3.71 10.70 -9.50
CA SER A 96 4.36 11.24 -10.69
C SER A 96 3.78 10.57 -11.93
N GLN A 97 3.61 11.33 -13.02
CA GLN A 97 3.15 10.72 -14.26
C GLN A 97 4.28 9.89 -14.89
N GLN A 98 4.04 8.60 -15.04
CA GLN A 98 4.99 7.74 -15.74
C GLN A 98 4.78 7.87 -17.25
N LYS A 99 5.78 8.45 -17.93
CA LYS A 99 5.75 8.67 -19.39
C LYS A 99 6.28 7.47 -20.19
N LEU A 100 6.95 6.53 -19.52
CA LEU A 100 7.50 5.34 -20.15
C LEU A 100 6.43 4.25 -20.32
N LYS A 101 6.49 3.52 -21.45
CA LYS A 101 5.66 2.33 -21.66
C LYS A 101 6.02 1.29 -20.60
N ARG A 102 4.98 0.69 -20.02
CA ARG A 102 5.08 -0.42 -19.08
C ARG A 102 5.74 -1.63 -19.75
N ASP A 103 6.73 -2.24 -19.10
CA ASP A 103 7.23 -3.55 -19.53
C ASP A 103 6.29 -4.67 -19.04
N ASP A 104 5.22 -4.89 -19.80
CA ASP A 104 4.25 -5.95 -19.52
C ASP A 104 4.86 -7.37 -19.64
N PHE A 105 6.06 -7.53 -20.21
CA PHE A 105 6.66 -8.86 -20.40
C PHE A 105 7.15 -9.46 -19.09
N ARG A 106 7.84 -8.67 -18.26
CA ARG A 106 8.40 -9.14 -16.98
C ARG A 106 7.31 -9.58 -16.00
N LEU A 107 6.21 -8.83 -15.90
CA LEU A 107 5.04 -9.17 -15.08
C LEU A 107 4.31 -10.45 -15.51
N ARG A 108 4.31 -10.75 -16.82
CA ARG A 108 3.72 -12.00 -17.34
C ARG A 108 4.57 -13.21 -16.98
N GLY A 109 5.89 -13.04 -16.87
CA GLY A 109 6.83 -14.08 -16.42
C GLY A 109 6.81 -14.30 -14.90
N TRP A 110 6.70 -13.25 -14.10
CA TRP A 110 6.70 -13.35 -12.64
C TRP A 110 5.44 -14.06 -12.12
N VAL A 111 5.56 -15.26 -11.54
CA VAL A 111 4.45 -16.14 -11.11
C VAL A 111 3.55 -16.64 -12.26
N GLY A 112 3.94 -16.47 -13.54
CA GLY A 112 3.16 -16.97 -14.68
C GLY A 112 1.74 -16.40 -14.83
N LYS A 113 0.82 -17.16 -15.43
CA LYS A 113 -0.59 -16.75 -15.61
C LYS A 113 -1.28 -16.64 -14.24
N THR A 114 -1.70 -15.44 -13.88
CA THR A 114 -2.34 -15.14 -12.59
C THR A 114 -3.49 -16.09 -12.23
N GLU A 115 -4.30 -16.47 -13.21
CA GLU A 115 -5.47 -17.35 -13.00
C GLU A 115 -5.07 -18.76 -12.58
N LEU A 116 -3.90 -19.24 -13.00
CA LEU A 116 -3.38 -20.55 -12.63
C LEU A 116 -2.84 -20.57 -11.20
N PHE A 117 -2.32 -19.44 -10.71
CA PHE A 117 -1.63 -19.36 -9.42
C PHE A 117 -2.50 -18.78 -8.30
N PHE A 118 -3.30 -17.77 -8.60
CA PHE A 118 -4.16 -17.09 -7.61
C PHE A 118 -5.65 -17.38 -7.82
N GLY A 119 -6.05 -17.81 -9.02
CA GLY A 119 -7.44 -18.04 -9.39
C GLY A 119 -8.06 -16.87 -10.16
N GLU A 120 -9.19 -17.13 -10.83
CA GLU A 120 -9.86 -16.19 -11.75
C GLU A 120 -10.44 -14.93 -11.10
N LYS A 121 -10.56 -14.93 -9.76
CA LYS A 121 -11.07 -13.78 -9.00
C LYS A 121 -9.98 -12.79 -8.62
N TRP A 122 -8.73 -13.04 -9.01
CA TRP A 122 -7.57 -12.29 -8.56
C TRP A 122 -6.76 -11.73 -9.73
N ASP A 123 -6.14 -10.57 -9.48
CA ASP A 123 -5.18 -9.93 -10.35
C ASP A 123 -3.86 -9.69 -9.60
N LYS A 124 -2.80 -9.41 -10.35
CA LYS A 124 -1.56 -8.82 -9.83
C LYS A 124 -1.80 -7.32 -9.68
N GLY A 125 -2.27 -6.92 -8.50
CA GLY A 125 -2.49 -5.54 -8.13
C GLY A 125 -1.17 -4.81 -7.87
N HIS A 126 -1.22 -3.48 -7.85
CA HIS A 126 -0.07 -2.65 -7.49
C HIS A 126 -0.43 -1.77 -6.30
N PHE A 127 0.43 -1.68 -5.28
CA PHE A 127 0.17 -0.77 -4.16
C PHE A 127 0.12 0.67 -4.65
N ILE A 128 1.05 1.03 -5.53
CA ILE A 128 1.06 2.27 -6.29
C ILE A 128 0.96 1.94 -7.77
N ALA A 129 -0.05 2.48 -8.46
CA ALA A 129 -0.23 2.26 -9.88
C ALA A 129 0.99 2.70 -10.70
N HIS A 130 1.34 1.93 -11.73
CA HIS A 130 2.43 2.29 -12.64
C HIS A 130 2.27 3.69 -13.24
N SER A 131 1.04 4.07 -13.59
CA SER A 131 0.73 5.39 -14.17
C SER A 131 1.04 6.57 -13.24
N ILE A 132 1.10 6.34 -11.92
CA ILE A 132 1.34 7.38 -10.91
C ILE A 132 2.73 7.27 -10.25
N GLY A 133 3.65 6.53 -10.89
CA GLY A 133 5.05 6.44 -10.46
C GLY A 133 5.38 5.17 -9.68
N GLY A 134 4.45 4.23 -9.58
CA GLY A 134 4.71 2.92 -8.99
C GLY A 134 5.65 2.10 -9.86
N ALA A 135 6.78 1.69 -9.29
CA ALA A 135 7.73 0.85 -10.00
C ALA A 135 7.27 -0.61 -10.04
N VAL A 136 7.71 -1.31 -11.08
CA VAL A 136 7.46 -2.74 -11.26
C VAL A 136 8.74 -3.43 -11.69
N ASP A 137 9.50 -2.79 -12.57
CA ASP A 137 10.80 -3.29 -13.02
C ASP A 137 11.82 -3.25 -11.87
N GLY A 138 12.26 -4.44 -11.45
CA GLY A 138 13.21 -4.60 -10.34
C GLY A 138 12.64 -4.32 -8.96
N LEU A 139 11.32 -4.14 -8.83
CA LEU A 139 10.65 -3.90 -7.55
C LEU A 139 9.34 -4.66 -7.44
N GLU A 140 9.43 -5.98 -7.38
CA GLU A 140 8.29 -6.88 -7.19
C GLU A 140 7.56 -6.62 -5.86
N LEU A 141 8.17 -5.89 -4.92
CA LEU A 141 7.56 -5.40 -3.68
C LEU A 141 6.28 -4.57 -3.89
N ASN A 142 6.14 -3.91 -5.04
CA ASN A 142 4.94 -3.12 -5.33
C ASN A 142 3.73 -3.97 -5.76
N ILE A 143 3.91 -5.29 -5.94
CA ILE A 143 2.86 -6.17 -6.47
C ILE A 143 2.23 -6.99 -5.34
N PHE A 144 0.92 -7.16 -5.38
CA PHE A 144 0.20 -8.02 -4.43
C PHE A 144 -1.00 -8.71 -5.08
N GLN A 145 -1.55 -9.72 -4.39
CA GLN A 145 -2.79 -10.37 -4.80
C GLN A 145 -3.99 -9.47 -4.50
N GLN A 146 -4.65 -8.97 -5.54
CA GLN A 146 -5.77 -8.04 -5.42
C GLN A 146 -7.06 -8.63 -6.02
N ARG A 147 -8.19 -8.42 -5.36
CA ARG A 147 -9.50 -8.82 -5.86
C ARG A 147 -9.74 -8.16 -7.22
N ARG A 148 -10.07 -8.97 -8.23
CA ARG A 148 -10.12 -8.55 -9.64
C ARG A 148 -11.13 -7.43 -9.89
N ASP A 149 -12.31 -7.50 -9.28
CA ASP A 149 -13.36 -6.49 -9.44
C ASP A 149 -13.00 -5.14 -8.80
N LEU A 150 -12.21 -5.15 -7.72
CA LEU A 150 -11.64 -3.97 -7.06
C LEU A 150 -10.56 -3.36 -7.97
N ASN A 151 -9.55 -4.16 -8.36
CA ASN A 151 -8.44 -3.72 -9.20
C ASN A 151 -8.90 -3.13 -10.55
N ARG A 152 -9.88 -3.77 -11.19
CA ARG A 152 -10.39 -3.34 -12.51
C ARG A 152 -11.47 -2.27 -12.46
N GLY A 153 -11.90 -1.88 -11.25
CA GLY A 153 -12.94 -0.87 -11.09
C GLY A 153 -14.35 -1.33 -11.45
N TRP A 154 -14.63 -2.62 -11.33
CA TRP A 154 -15.93 -3.21 -11.66
C TRP A 154 -16.92 -3.13 -10.50
N SER A 155 -16.44 -3.27 -9.26
CA SER A 155 -17.26 -3.08 -8.05
C SER A 155 -17.46 -1.60 -7.72
N SER A 156 -18.40 -1.29 -6.82
CA SER A 156 -18.59 0.07 -6.30
C SER A 156 -17.32 0.61 -5.63
N GLU A 157 -16.69 -0.21 -4.80
CA GLU A 157 -15.39 0.06 -4.18
C GLU A 157 -14.28 0.22 -5.23
N GLY A 158 -14.25 -0.64 -6.25
CA GLY A 158 -13.28 -0.54 -7.34
C GLY A 158 -13.37 0.77 -8.12
N LYS A 159 -14.59 1.28 -8.36
CA LYS A 159 -14.78 2.58 -9.01
C LYS A 159 -14.18 3.72 -8.18
N ILE A 160 -14.29 3.65 -6.86
CA ILE A 160 -13.68 4.61 -5.95
C ILE A 160 -12.15 4.46 -5.97
N PHE A 161 -11.62 3.24 -5.91
CA PHE A 161 -10.19 2.96 -6.00
C PHE A 161 -9.57 3.55 -7.28
N ARG A 162 -10.18 3.26 -8.45
CA ARG A 162 -9.74 3.83 -9.74
C ARG A 162 -9.88 5.35 -9.80
N LYS A 163 -10.89 5.93 -9.14
CA LYS A 163 -11.06 7.39 -9.03
C LYS A 163 -9.91 8.03 -8.24
N MET A 164 -9.46 7.39 -7.16
CA MET A 164 -8.31 7.84 -6.38
C MET A 164 -7.01 7.76 -7.19
N GLU A 165 -6.76 6.65 -7.90
CA GLU A 165 -5.58 6.55 -8.78
C GLU A 165 -5.61 7.59 -9.91
N LYS A 166 -6.79 7.80 -10.52
CA LYS A 166 -7.00 8.82 -11.54
C LYS A 166 -6.73 10.22 -10.99
N TYR A 167 -7.16 10.51 -9.77
CA TYR A 167 -6.86 11.78 -9.13
C TYR A 167 -5.34 12.02 -9.01
N CYS A 168 -4.58 11.02 -8.53
CA CYS A 168 -3.12 11.10 -8.44
C CYS A 168 -2.44 11.27 -9.80
N PHE A 169 -3.00 10.68 -10.86
CA PHE A 169 -2.52 10.83 -12.23
C PHE A 169 -2.79 12.24 -12.78
N GLU A 170 -3.98 12.79 -12.55
CA GLU A 170 -4.38 14.12 -13.02
C GLU A 170 -3.73 15.25 -12.20
N ASN A 171 -3.29 14.96 -10.97
CA ASN A 171 -2.64 15.89 -10.06
C ASN A 171 -1.25 15.38 -9.65
N PRO A 172 -0.23 15.41 -10.54
CA PRO A 172 1.12 14.98 -10.20
C PRO A 172 1.69 15.77 -9.03
N GLY A 173 2.50 15.12 -8.20
CA GLY A 173 3.06 15.71 -6.98
C GLY A 173 2.15 15.58 -5.75
N SER A 174 0.94 15.04 -5.91
CA SER A 174 0.04 14.76 -4.78
C SER A 174 0.67 13.72 -3.86
N PHE A 175 0.72 14.02 -2.55
CA PHE A 175 1.07 12.99 -1.57
C PHE A 175 -0.02 11.93 -1.52
N CYS A 176 0.39 10.67 -1.56
CA CYS A 176 -0.50 9.54 -1.47
C CYS A 176 0.17 8.33 -0.81
N PHE A 177 -0.64 7.43 -0.28
CA PHE A 177 -0.16 6.18 0.31
C PHE A 177 -1.12 5.03 0.07
N ASN A 178 -0.59 3.81 0.06
CA ASN A 178 -1.37 2.58 0.18
C ASN A 178 -0.89 1.80 1.40
N ARG A 179 -1.80 1.40 2.28
CA ARG A 179 -1.51 0.65 3.49
C ARG A 179 -2.31 -0.65 3.50
N PRO A 180 -1.68 -1.81 3.22
CA PRO A 180 -2.32 -3.11 3.41
C PRO A 180 -2.57 -3.44 4.89
N ILE A 181 -3.62 -4.22 5.12
CA ILE A 181 -3.99 -4.76 6.44
C ILE A 181 -4.15 -6.27 6.30
N TYR A 182 -3.50 -7.01 7.20
CA TYR A 182 -3.45 -8.47 7.17
C TYR A 182 -4.18 -9.05 8.37
N LEU A 183 -4.99 -10.08 8.14
CA LEU A 183 -5.62 -10.89 9.20
C LEU A 183 -4.97 -12.26 9.37
N ASP A 184 -3.99 -12.59 8.53
CA ASP A 184 -3.24 -13.84 8.56
C ASP A 184 -1.72 -13.57 8.42
N GLN A 185 -0.93 -14.63 8.25
CA GLN A 185 0.53 -14.55 8.13
C GLN A 185 1.02 -14.34 6.68
N SER A 186 0.11 -14.35 5.70
CA SER A 186 0.45 -14.26 4.29
C SER A 186 0.79 -12.82 3.87
N SER A 187 1.28 -12.70 2.64
CA SER A 187 1.51 -11.44 1.92
C SER A 187 0.25 -10.93 1.19
N LYS A 188 -0.86 -11.67 1.25
CA LYS A 188 -2.14 -11.22 0.67
C LYS A 188 -2.88 -10.34 1.70
N PRO A 189 -3.06 -9.04 1.43
CA PRO A 189 -3.82 -8.19 2.35
C PRO A 189 -5.29 -8.59 2.36
N SER A 190 -5.89 -8.57 3.55
CA SER A 190 -7.35 -8.69 3.71
C SER A 190 -8.06 -7.38 3.37
N PHE A 191 -7.40 -6.24 3.62
CA PHE A 191 -7.93 -4.91 3.31
C PHE A 191 -6.83 -3.97 2.85
N LEU A 192 -7.24 -2.88 2.21
CA LEU A 192 -6.36 -1.79 1.78
C LEU A 192 -6.90 -0.46 2.30
N GLU A 193 -6.02 0.39 2.78
CA GLU A 193 -6.29 1.83 2.88
C GLU A 193 -5.56 2.56 1.76
N PHE A 194 -6.25 3.47 1.09
CA PHE A 194 -5.65 4.40 0.14
C PHE A 194 -5.90 5.82 0.65
N GLY A 195 -4.84 6.58 0.92
CA GLY A 195 -4.93 7.99 1.29
C GLY A 195 -4.31 8.92 0.26
N ILE A 196 -4.92 10.10 0.09
CA ILE A 196 -4.43 11.17 -0.78
C ILE A 196 -4.57 12.51 -0.06
N LEU A 197 -3.50 13.30 0.02
CA LEU A 197 -3.59 14.70 0.45
C LEU A 197 -4.10 15.56 -0.71
N ARG A 198 -5.19 16.27 -0.49
CA ARG A 198 -5.80 17.17 -1.49
C ARG A 198 -5.32 18.61 -1.31
N PRO A 199 -5.46 19.48 -2.33
CA PRO A 199 -5.08 20.89 -2.27
C PRO A 199 -5.68 21.68 -1.11
N ASP A 200 -6.86 21.26 -0.62
CA ASP A 200 -7.55 21.87 0.52
C ASP A 200 -6.97 21.47 1.89
N GLY A 201 -5.81 20.79 1.92
CA GLY A 201 -5.15 20.31 3.13
C GLY A 201 -5.83 19.09 3.78
N LYS A 202 -6.91 18.56 3.18
CA LYS A 202 -7.64 17.41 3.71
C LYS A 202 -7.08 16.12 3.16
N LEU A 203 -6.91 15.14 4.04
CA LEU A 203 -6.53 13.77 3.68
C LEU A 203 -7.79 12.96 3.33
N TRP A 204 -7.95 12.63 2.05
CA TRP A 204 -8.98 11.72 1.56
C TRP A 204 -8.49 10.28 1.72
N VAL A 205 -9.07 9.54 2.68
CA VAL A 205 -8.74 8.14 2.94
C VAL A 205 -9.95 7.26 2.69
N GLU A 206 -9.76 6.19 1.93
CA GLU A 206 -10.76 5.15 1.71
C GLU A 206 -10.22 3.79 2.16
N PHE A 207 -11.15 2.91 2.53
CA PHE A 207 -10.89 1.55 3.00
C PHE A 207 -11.58 0.56 2.08
N PHE A 208 -10.85 -0.46 1.61
CA PHE A 208 -11.32 -1.41 0.60
C PHE A 208 -11.18 -2.85 1.09
N ASP A 209 -12.20 -3.67 0.82
CA ASP A 209 -12.17 -5.11 1.11
C ASP A 209 -11.45 -5.86 -0.01
N ASN A 210 -10.44 -6.66 0.36
CA ASN A 210 -9.64 -7.48 -0.54
C ASN A 210 -9.77 -8.98 -0.25
N ARG A 211 -10.81 -9.39 0.48
CA ARG A 211 -11.13 -10.80 0.74
C ARG A 211 -11.95 -11.44 -0.39
#